data_AF-A0A370GCW1-F1
#
_entry.id   AF-A0A370GCW1-F1
#
_cell.length_a   1.000
_cell.length_b   1.000
_cell.length_c   1.000
_cell.angle_alpha   90.00
_cell.angle_beta   90.00
_cell.angle_gamma   90.00
#
_symmetry.space_group_name_H-M   'P 1'
#
loop_
_entity.id
_entity.type
_entity.pdbx_description
1 polymer ?
#
loop_
_entity_poly.entity_id
_entity_poly.type
_entity_poly.pdbx_seq_one_letter_code
_entity_poly.pdbx_strand_id
1 'polypeptide(L)'
;MTKLIKVQKAKDEIKRLQHYINLVESYEVNSLERWIIKEYAYTNSIIEVVRRANIQKLTYEGLPLDKKFATAVLKAKATDELHLIMQRGYKHRIKMNKGRPLR
;
A
#
# COMPACT_ATOMS: atom_id res chain seq x y z
N MET A 1 -13.51 17.11 -16.33
CA MET A 1 -14.95 16.81 -16.23
C MET A 1 -15.12 15.39 -15.71
N THR A 2 -15.88 15.20 -14.64
CA THR A 2 -16.24 13.88 -14.12
C THR A 2 -17.17 13.18 -15.12
N LYS A 3 -16.87 11.91 -15.43
CA LYS A 3 -17.71 11.11 -16.32
C LYS A 3 -19.07 10.89 -15.64
N LEU A 4 -20.17 11.19 -16.33
CA LEU A 4 -21.52 10.91 -15.83
C LEU A 4 -21.67 9.41 -15.56
N ILE A 5 -22.23 9.07 -14.39
CA ILE A 5 -22.50 7.69 -13.97
C ILE A 5 -23.94 7.53 -13.50
N LYS A 6 -24.47 6.31 -13.61
CA LYS A 6 -25.78 5.95 -13.06
C LYS A 6 -25.72 5.96 -11.52
N VAL A 7 -26.82 6.31 -10.87
CA VAL A 7 -26.94 6.32 -9.38
C VAL A 7 -26.52 4.98 -8.77
N GLN A 8 -26.92 3.85 -9.36
CA GLN A 8 -26.52 2.53 -8.86
C GLN A 8 -24.99 2.34 -8.85
N LYS A 9 -24.31 2.78 -9.90
CA LYS A 9 -22.84 2.71 -9.98
C LYS A 9 -22.18 3.57 -8.90
N ALA A 10 -22.76 4.72 -8.57
CA ALA A 10 -22.26 5.55 -7.46
C ALA A 10 -22.41 4.83 -6.11
N LYS A 11 -23.56 4.17 -5.87
CA LYS A 11 -23.77 3.36 -4.66
C LYS A 11 -22.77 2.21 -4.54
N ASP A 12 -22.50 1.52 -5.63
CA ASP A 12 -21.54 0.40 -5.66
C ASP A 12 -20.12 0.91 -5.39
N GLU A 13 -19.77 2.07 -5.92
CA GLU A 13 -18.47 2.70 -5.67
C GLU A 13 -18.31 3.12 -4.20
N ILE A 14 -19.36 3.68 -3.57
CA ILE A 14 -19.34 3.97 -2.13
C ILE A 14 -19.09 2.70 -1.33
N LYS A 15 -19.79 1.60 -1.62
CA LYS A 15 -19.59 0.32 -0.93
C LYS A 15 -18.15 -0.18 -1.08
N ARG A 16 -17.60 -0.12 -2.30
CA ARG A 16 -16.22 -0.54 -2.59
C ARG A 16 -15.20 0.29 -1.80
N LEU A 17 -15.39 1.61 -1.76
CA LEU A 17 -14.50 2.51 -1.04
C LEU A 17 -14.60 2.32 0.48
N GLN A 18 -15.81 2.18 1.02
CA GLN A 18 -16.00 1.92 2.44
C GLN A 18 -15.39 0.57 2.85
N HIS A 19 -15.54 -0.47 2.03
CA HIS A 19 -14.86 -1.76 2.26
C HIS A 19 -13.34 -1.58 2.34
N TYR A 20 -12.75 -0.84 1.40
CA TYR A 20 -11.30 -0.57 1.43
C TYR A 20 -10.88 0.20 2.69
N ILE A 21 -11.62 1.23 3.09
CA ILE A 21 -11.35 2.00 4.32
C ILE A 21 -11.37 1.06 5.53
N ASN A 22 -12.46 0.28 5.67
CA ASN A 22 -12.61 -0.66 6.77
C ASN A 22 -11.46 -1.68 6.79
N LEU A 23 -11.09 -2.22 5.63
CA LEU A 23 -10.00 -3.17 5.49
C LEU A 23 -8.66 -2.58 5.96
N VAL A 24 -8.36 -1.34 5.61
CA VAL A 24 -7.12 -0.67 6.01
C VAL A 24 -7.14 -0.33 7.51
N GLU A 25 -8.22 0.26 8.01
CA GLU A 25 -8.32 0.72 9.40
C GLU A 25 -8.30 -0.44 10.39
N SER A 26 -9.07 -1.50 10.11
CA SER A 26 -9.14 -2.71 10.94
C SER A 26 -7.95 -3.66 10.77
N TYR A 27 -7.01 -3.37 9.85
CA TYR A 27 -5.87 -4.24 9.61
C TYR A 27 -4.97 -4.33 10.85
N GLU A 28 -4.86 -5.53 11.41
CA GLU A 28 -4.05 -5.80 12.60
C GLU A 28 -2.55 -5.79 12.28
N VAL A 29 -1.80 -5.08 13.11
CA VAL A 29 -0.36 -4.90 12.96
C VAL A 29 0.38 -5.62 14.08
N ASN A 30 0.55 -6.93 13.91
CA ASN A 30 1.28 -7.81 14.84
C ASN A 30 2.68 -8.17 14.33
N SER A 31 3.09 -7.66 13.16
CA SER A 31 4.45 -7.78 12.65
C SER A 31 4.87 -6.52 11.90
N LEU A 32 6.18 -6.36 11.73
CA LEU A 32 6.76 -5.26 10.97
C LEU A 32 6.31 -5.28 9.49
N GLU A 33 6.18 -6.46 8.89
CA GLU A 33 5.70 -6.62 7.52
C GLU A 33 4.27 -6.10 7.38
N ARG A 34 3.40 -6.44 8.33
CA ARG A 34 2.02 -5.94 8.36
C ARG A 34 1.96 -4.44 8.58
N TRP A 35 2.84 -3.91 9.43
CA TRP A 35 2.97 -2.45 9.63
C TRP A 35 3.32 -1.76 8.30
N ILE A 36 4.31 -2.30 7.56
CA ILE A 36 4.72 -1.77 6.24
C ILE A 36 3.55 -1.79 5.26
N ILE A 37 2.79 -2.88 5.20
CA ILE A 37 1.63 -3.01 4.29
C ILE A 37 0.57 -1.95 4.63
N LYS A 38 0.24 -1.77 5.91
CA LYS A 38 -0.75 -0.78 6.37
C LYS A 38 -0.29 0.65 6.09
N GLU A 39 0.95 1.00 6.45
CA GLU A 39 1.50 2.33 6.18
C GLU A 39 1.60 2.63 4.70
N TYR A 40 1.89 1.61 3.89
CA TYR A 40 1.89 1.76 2.45
C TYR A 40 0.48 2.04 1.90
N ALA A 41 -0.57 1.47 2.50
CA ALA A 41 -1.95 1.76 2.14
C ALA A 41 -2.35 3.22 2.44
N TYR A 42 -1.83 3.82 3.51
CA TYR A 42 -2.05 5.23 3.84
C TYR A 42 -1.23 6.20 2.99
N THR A 43 0.02 5.84 2.68
CA THR A 43 0.99 6.79 2.11
C THR A 43 1.20 6.62 0.61
N ASN A 44 0.93 5.41 0.08
CA ASN A 44 1.28 4.99 -1.27
C ASN A 44 2.76 5.28 -1.66
N SER A 45 3.66 5.39 -0.68
CA SER A 45 5.05 5.82 -0.88
C SER A 45 6.00 5.02 0.01
N ILE A 46 6.85 4.20 -0.60
CA ILE A 46 7.87 3.43 0.13
C ILE A 46 8.84 4.36 0.88
N ILE A 47 9.16 5.52 0.30
CA ILE A 47 10.07 6.48 0.94
C ILE A 47 9.45 7.00 2.23
N GLU A 48 8.15 7.30 2.21
CA GLU A 48 7.41 7.76 3.38
C GLU A 48 7.27 6.65 4.43
N VAL A 49 7.00 5.41 4.03
CA VAL A 49 6.97 4.25 4.94
C VAL A 49 8.30 4.10 5.67
N VAL A 50 9.43 4.14 4.95
CA VAL A 50 10.77 4.05 5.55
C VAL A 50 11.05 5.23 6.48
N ARG A 51 10.68 6.45 6.07
CA ARG A 51 10.83 7.65 6.91
C ARG A 51 10.07 7.50 8.22
N ARG A 52 8.81 7.05 8.17
CA ARG A 52 7.97 6.82 9.36
C ARG A 52 8.53 5.71 10.25
N ALA A 53 9.03 4.63 9.66
CA ALA A 53 9.65 3.53 10.39
C ALA A 53 10.87 4.01 11.20
N ASN A 54 11.74 4.80 10.56
CA ASN A 54 12.94 5.32 11.21
C ASN A 54 12.62 6.34 12.31
N ILE A 55 11.58 7.16 12.14
CA ILE A 55 11.08 8.05 13.20
C ILE A 55 10.56 7.25 14.40
N GLN A 56 9.87 6.14 14.13
CA GLN A 56 9.37 5.22 15.17
C GLN A 56 10.46 4.27 15.70
N LYS A 57 11.72 4.41 15.23
CA LYS A 57 12.86 3.55 15.59
C LYS A 57 12.60 2.05 15.37
N LEU A 58 11.75 1.72 14.38
CA LEU A 58 11.54 0.35 13.97
C LEU A 58 12.82 -0.18 13.31
N THR A 59 13.18 -1.41 13.64
CA THR A 59 14.36 -2.09 13.10
C THR A 59 13.99 -3.48 12.63
N TYR A 60 14.75 -3.98 11.66
CA TYR A 60 14.71 -5.36 11.21
C TYR A 60 16.11 -5.94 11.43
N GLU A 61 16.21 -7.01 12.22
CA GLU A 61 17.51 -7.63 12.57
C GLU A 61 18.52 -6.63 13.18
N GLY A 62 18.03 -5.64 13.93
CA GLY A 62 18.86 -4.60 14.56
C GLY A 62 19.30 -3.47 13.62
N LEU A 63 18.91 -3.50 12.35
CA LEU A 63 19.21 -2.46 11.37
C LEU A 63 17.99 -1.55 11.11
N PRO A 64 18.19 -0.24 10.87
CA PRO A 64 17.12 0.65 10.43
C PRO A 64 16.45 0.13 9.15
N LEU A 65 15.14 0.35 9.03
CA LEU A 65 14.44 -0.05 7.81
C LEU A 65 14.96 0.73 6.61
N ASP A 66 15.17 0.01 5.52
CA ASP A 66 15.56 0.58 4.25
C ASP A 66 14.48 0.34 3.18
N LYS A 67 14.69 0.99 2.02
CA LYS A 67 13.79 0.85 0.88
C LYS A 67 13.75 -0.57 0.33
N LYS A 68 14.86 -1.31 0.40
CA LYS A 68 14.96 -2.67 -0.15
C LYS A 68 14.06 -3.62 0.64
N PHE A 69 14.12 -3.57 1.96
CA PHE A 69 13.28 -4.35 2.86
C PHE A 69 11.80 -4.04 2.67
N ALA A 70 11.41 -2.77 2.76
CA ALA A 70 10.00 -2.38 2.58
C ALA A 70 9.44 -2.79 1.20
N THR A 71 10.28 -2.71 0.16
CA THR A 71 9.92 -3.20 -1.18
C THR A 71 9.80 -4.72 -1.24
N ALA A 72 10.68 -5.46 -0.55
CA ALA A 72 10.63 -6.92 -0.49
C ALA A 72 9.33 -7.40 0.16
N VAL A 73 8.91 -6.77 1.27
CA VAL A 73 7.63 -7.05 1.95
C VAL A 73 6.43 -6.89 1.00
N LEU A 74 6.33 -5.78 0.27
CA LEU A 74 5.23 -5.58 -0.69
C LEU A 74 5.23 -6.59 -1.84
N LYS A 75 6.42 -7.06 -2.26
CA LYS A 75 6.58 -8.00 -3.36
C LYS A 75 6.45 -9.47 -2.94
N ALA A 76 6.57 -9.77 -1.65
CA ALA A 76 6.46 -11.12 -1.10
C ALA A 76 5.09 -11.75 -1.40
N LYS A 77 4.95 -13.07 -1.23
CA LYS A 77 3.67 -13.75 -1.45
C LYS A 77 2.59 -13.11 -0.56
N ALA A 78 1.49 -12.68 -1.18
CA ALA A 78 0.40 -12.07 -0.45
C ALA A 78 -0.25 -13.08 0.49
N THR A 79 -0.36 -12.73 1.77
CA THR A 79 -0.95 -13.58 2.82
C THR A 79 -2.42 -13.27 3.06
N ASP A 80 -2.85 -12.04 2.76
CA ASP A 80 -4.21 -11.56 2.98
C ASP A 80 -4.66 -10.57 1.90
N GLU A 81 -5.93 -10.12 2.02
CA GLU A 81 -6.58 -9.25 1.06
C GLU A 81 -5.86 -7.90 0.92
N LEU A 82 -5.51 -7.23 2.03
CA LEU A 82 -4.88 -5.93 1.97
C LEU A 82 -3.50 -6.02 1.31
N HIS A 83 -2.71 -7.04 1.67
CA HIS A 83 -1.42 -7.28 1.04
C HIS A 83 -1.56 -7.50 -0.47
N LEU A 84 -2.56 -8.28 -0.90
CA LEU A 84 -2.83 -8.51 -2.32
C LEU A 84 -3.16 -7.22 -3.07
N ILE A 85 -3.99 -6.35 -2.50
CA ILE A 85 -4.35 -5.04 -3.09
C ILE A 85 -3.09 -4.17 -3.19
N MET A 86 -2.31 -4.05 -2.11
CA MET A 86 -1.09 -3.24 -2.07
C MET A 86 -0.05 -3.73 -3.06
N GLN A 87 0.15 -5.04 -3.15
CA GLN A 87 1.07 -5.64 -4.09
C GLN A 87 0.67 -5.33 -5.54
N ARG A 88 -0.61 -5.50 -5.88
CA ARG A 88 -1.13 -5.23 -7.23
C ARG A 88 -0.98 -3.76 -7.59
N GLY A 89 -1.35 -2.86 -6.68
CA GLY A 89 -1.20 -1.42 -6.86
C GLY A 89 0.26 -1.00 -7.07
N TYR A 90 1.18 -1.54 -6.27
CA TYR A 90 2.62 -1.30 -6.41
C TYR A 90 3.16 -1.79 -7.76
N LYS A 91 2.87 -3.04 -8.15
CA LYS A 91 3.29 -3.63 -9.44
C LYS A 91 2.75 -2.82 -10.63
N HIS A 92 1.49 -2.39 -10.56
CA HIS A 92 0.88 -1.56 -11.60
C HIS A 92 1.62 -0.23 -11.77
N ARG A 93 1.92 0.48 -10.68
CA ARG A 93 2.68 1.75 -10.75
C ARG A 93 4.06 1.56 -11.37
N ILE A 94 4.79 0.51 -10.99
CA ILE A 94 6.10 0.23 -11.58
C ILE A 94 5.99 -0.02 -13.08
N LYS A 95 4.99 -0.79 -13.52
CA LYS A 95 4.77 -1.07 -14.94
C LYS A 95 4.52 0.22 -15.73
N MET A 96 3.71 1.13 -15.19
CA MET A 96 3.44 2.42 -15.83
C MET A 96 4.70 3.29 -15.94
N ASN A 97 5.57 3.27 -14.93
CA ASN A 97 6.78 4.10 -14.93
C ASN A 97 7.86 3.57 -15.89
N LYS A 98 7.95 2.26 -16.14
CA LYS A 98 8.88 1.68 -17.12
C LYS A 98 8.58 2.10 -18.57
N GLY A 99 7.34 2.50 -18.87
CA GLY A 99 6.92 2.94 -20.20
C GLY A 99 7.03 4.45 -20.44
N ARG A 100 7.49 5.24 -19.45
CA ARG A 100 7.72 6.68 -19.64
C ARG A 100 9.23 6.91 -19.84
N PRO A 101 9.67 7.45 -20.99
CA PRO A 101 11.05 7.93 -21.10
C PRO A 101 11.29 9.00 -20.03
N LEU A 102 12.45 8.96 -19.39
CA LEU A 102 12.91 10.02 -18.50
C LEU A 102 12.88 11.33 -19.31
N ARG A 103 12.05 12.27 -18.88
CA ARG A 103 12.07 13.64 -19.39
C ARG A 103 13.18 14.42 -18.69
#